data_AF-A0A9E0KK16-F1
#
_entry.id   AF-A0A9E0KK16-F1
#
_cell.length_a   1.000
_cell.length_b   1.000
_cell.length_c   1.000
_cell.angle_alpha   90.00
_cell.angle_beta   90.00
_cell.angle_gamma   90.00
#
_symmetry.space_group_name_H-M   'P 1'
#
loop_
_entity.id
_entity.type
_entity.pdbx_description
1 polymer ?
#
loop_
_entity_poly.entity_id
_entity_poly.type
_entity_poly.pdbx_seq_one_letter_code
_entity_poly.pdbx_strand_id
1 'polypeptide(L)'
;MKALYFDNSLPRIVMVQAASLLYRQAALLPFSPTHYAEVPEPEIPNPRWLKVKNLACGLCGSDIHFMFMEMDPKCFPAATPGIARKYLGHELLGEVMETGNEVDGLKKGDRV
;
A
#
# COMPACT_ATOMS: atom_id res chain seq x y z
N MET A 1 -10.36 -5.79 7.15
CA MET A 1 -9.15 -6.53 6.72
C MET A 1 -7.93 -5.74 7.13
N LYS A 2 -6.86 -6.42 7.56
CA LYS A 2 -5.62 -5.72 7.94
C LYS A 2 -4.87 -5.25 6.71
N ALA A 3 -4.35 -4.03 6.76
CA ALA A 3 -3.57 -3.44 5.68
C ALA A 3 -2.42 -2.60 6.22
N LEU A 4 -1.31 -2.61 5.48
CA LEU A 4 -0.22 -1.67 5.64
C LEU A 4 -0.41 -0.55 4.60
N TYR A 5 -0.55 0.69 5.04
CA TYR A 5 -0.73 1.84 4.15
C TYR A 5 0.05 3.06 4.61
N PHE A 6 0.33 3.93 3.66
CA PHE A 6 0.92 5.23 3.86
C PHE A 6 -0.16 6.31 3.71
N ASP A 7 -0.37 7.09 4.75
CA ASP A 7 -1.25 8.26 4.77
C ASP A 7 -0.54 9.44 4.12
N ASN A 8 -1.18 10.04 3.12
CA ASN A 8 -0.61 11.18 2.40
C ASN A 8 -0.79 12.51 3.16
N SER A 9 -0.43 12.49 4.44
CA SER A 9 -0.50 13.63 5.35
C SER A 9 0.78 14.45 5.25
N LEU A 10 0.72 15.56 4.51
CA LEU A 10 1.86 16.49 4.37
C LEU A 10 2.51 16.87 5.71
N PRO A 11 1.75 17.18 6.80
CA PRO A 11 2.37 17.47 8.09
C PRO A 11 3.19 16.30 8.66
N ARG A 12 2.70 15.05 8.56
CA ARG A 12 3.44 13.86 9.03
C ARG A 12 4.68 13.61 8.18
N ILE A 13 4.55 13.76 6.86
CA ILE A 13 5.65 13.61 5.91
C ILE A 13 6.78 14.58 6.26
N VAL A 14 6.48 15.89 6.36
CA VAL A 14 7.48 16.92 6.68
C VAL A 14 8.08 16.67 8.06
N MET A 15 7.27 16.30 9.05
CA MET A 15 7.75 15.97 10.40
C MET A 15 8.75 14.82 10.40
N VAL A 16 8.43 13.72 9.72
CA VAL A 16 9.31 12.55 9.65
C VAL A 16 10.55 12.85 8.82
N GLN A 17 10.44 13.61 7.73
CA GLN A 17 11.61 14.03 6.94
C GLN A 17 12.59 14.85 7.80
N ALA A 18 12.09 15.82 8.57
CA ALA A 18 12.90 16.61 9.48
C ALA A 18 13.52 15.75 10.59
N ALA A 19 12.72 14.87 11.22
CA ALA A 19 13.21 13.98 12.27
C ALA A 19 14.25 12.98 11.76
N SER A 20 14.12 12.53 10.51
CA SER A 20 15.03 11.57 9.89
C SER A 20 16.45 12.13 9.67
N LEU A 21 16.62 13.46 9.68
CA LEU A 21 17.95 14.10 9.66
C LEU A 21 18.76 13.80 10.94
N LEU A 22 18.09 13.56 12.07
CA LEU A 22 18.71 13.28 13.36
C LEU A 22 18.59 11.80 13.77
N TYR A 23 17.51 11.15 13.36
CA TYR A 23 17.20 9.78 13.71
C TYR A 23 16.57 9.04 12.53
N ARG A 24 17.37 8.26 11.79
CA ARG A 24 16.94 7.57 10.57
C ARG A 24 15.70 6.68 10.78
N GLN A 25 15.54 6.11 11.97
CA GLN A 25 14.40 5.25 12.28
C GLN A 25 13.13 6.04 12.69
N ALA A 26 13.10 7.37 12.53
CA ALA A 26 11.91 8.19 12.78
C ALA A 26 10.69 7.75 11.96
N ALA A 27 10.90 7.19 10.77
CA ALA A 27 9.86 6.62 9.92
C ALA A 27 9.16 5.39 10.50
N LEU A 28 9.69 4.79 11.57
CA LEU A 28 9.07 3.66 12.28
C LEU A 28 8.34 4.09 13.58
N LEU A 29 8.39 5.38 13.93
CA LEU A 29 7.75 5.90 15.13
C LEU A 29 6.24 6.10 14.93
N PRO A 30 5.43 6.19 16.01
CA PRO A 30 3.98 6.28 15.91
C PRO A 30 3.42 7.46 15.10
N PHE A 31 4.21 8.53 14.91
CA PHE A 31 3.85 9.68 14.08
C PHE A 31 4.19 9.51 12.59
N SER A 32 4.73 8.35 12.21
CA SER A 32 4.99 7.99 10.82
C SER A 32 3.72 8.09 9.97
N PRO A 33 3.82 8.48 8.69
CA PRO A 33 2.72 8.33 7.74
C PRO A 33 2.39 6.86 7.45
N THR A 34 3.24 5.90 7.80
CA THR A 34 2.99 4.47 7.57
C THR A 34 2.23 3.84 8.74
N HIS A 35 1.13 3.17 8.44
CA HIS A 35 0.21 2.60 9.41
C HIS A 35 -0.13 1.14 9.08
N TYR A 36 -0.21 0.31 10.12
CA TYR A 36 -0.82 -1.01 10.07
C TYR A 36 -2.15 -0.97 10.81
N ALA A 37 -3.27 -1.13 10.10
CA ALA A 37 -4.61 -1.04 10.70
C ALA A 37 -5.64 -1.90 9.97
N GLU A 38 -6.82 -2.05 10.58
CA GLU A 38 -8.00 -2.59 9.91
C GLU A 38 -8.59 -1.54 8.95
N VAL A 39 -8.92 -1.97 7.74
CA VAL A 39 -9.62 -1.20 6.71
C VAL A 39 -10.83 -1.98 6.19
N PRO A 40 -11.84 -1.31 5.60
CA PRO A 40 -12.95 -1.99 4.95
C PRO A 40 -12.45 -2.95 3.87
N GLU A 41 -13.12 -4.09 3.74
CA GLU A 41 -12.86 -5.00 2.62
C GLU A 41 -13.33 -4.33 1.31
N PRO A 42 -12.51 -4.28 0.26
CA PRO A 42 -12.90 -3.69 -1.01
C PRO A 42 -13.90 -4.59 -1.75
N GLU A 43 -14.83 -3.96 -2.45
CA GLU A 43 -15.70 -4.62 -3.43
C GLU A 43 -15.05 -4.58 -4.82
N ILE A 44 -15.49 -5.45 -5.74
CA ILE A 44 -15.03 -5.39 -7.12
C ILE A 44 -15.49 -4.07 -7.77
N PRO A 45 -14.57 -3.23 -8.30
CA PRO A 45 -14.97 -1.91 -8.79
C PRO A 45 -15.79 -1.93 -10.08
N ASN A 46 -15.64 -2.97 -10.90
CA ASN A 46 -16.36 -3.14 -12.17
C ASN A 46 -16.28 -4.61 -12.66
N PRO A 47 -17.08 -5.00 -13.67
CA PRO A 47 -17.12 -6.34 -14.27
C PRO A 47 -15.80 -7.00 -14.68
N ARG A 48 -14.75 -6.21 -14.96
CA ARG A 48 -13.45 -6.74 -15.43
C ARG A 48 -12.45 -7.00 -14.31
N TRP A 49 -12.85 -6.77 -13.06
CA TRP A 49 -12.00 -6.93 -11.90
C TRP A 49 -12.33 -8.22 -11.17
N LEU A 50 -11.35 -8.69 -10.39
CA LEU A 50 -11.52 -9.79 -9.46
C LEU A 50 -11.05 -9.36 -8.08
N LYS A 51 -11.57 -10.02 -7.05
CA LYS A 51 -11.13 -9.83 -5.66
C LYS A 51 -10.20 -10.97 -5.28
N VAL A 52 -9.01 -10.62 -4.81
CA VAL A 52 -8.00 -11.59 -4.36
C VAL A 52 -7.85 -11.52 -2.86
N LYS A 53 -7.80 -12.69 -2.20
CA LYS A 53 -7.34 -12.81 -0.83
C LYS A 53 -5.83 -12.99 -0.84
N ASN A 54 -5.12 -12.03 -0.25
CA ASN A 54 -3.66 -12.13 -0.09
C ASN A 54 -3.31 -13.30 0.84
N LEU A 55 -2.43 -14.18 0.38
CA LEU A 55 -1.85 -15.29 1.14
C LEU A 55 -0.44 -14.92 1.65
N ALA A 56 0.35 -14.28 0.79
CA ALA A 56 1.67 -13.76 1.12
C ALA A 56 1.95 -12.49 0.29
N CYS A 57 2.90 -11.68 0.74
CA CYS A 57 3.43 -10.55 -0.02
C CYS A 57 4.93 -10.46 0.21
N GLY A 58 5.69 -10.33 -0.87
CA GLY A 58 7.10 -9.96 -0.84
C GLY A 58 7.29 -8.55 -0.29
N LEU A 59 8.47 -8.32 0.29
CA LEU A 59 8.93 -7.00 0.73
C LEU A 59 10.19 -6.66 -0.06
N CYS A 60 10.13 -5.57 -0.83
CA CYS A 60 11.23 -5.12 -1.67
C CYS A 60 11.86 -3.83 -1.12
N GLY A 61 13.05 -3.49 -1.63
CA GLY A 61 13.72 -2.24 -1.30
C GLY A 61 12.88 -1.00 -1.63
N SER A 62 12.01 -1.07 -2.64
CA SER A 62 11.07 0.00 -2.98
C SER A 62 10.05 0.26 -1.87
N ASP A 63 9.51 -0.77 -1.20
CA ASP A 63 8.61 -0.60 -0.06
C ASP A 63 9.34 0.06 1.12
N ILE A 64 10.58 -0.35 1.37
CA ILE A 64 11.43 0.21 2.43
C ILE A 64 11.74 1.68 2.12
N HIS A 65 12.28 1.99 0.94
CA HIS A 65 12.58 3.36 0.56
C HIS A 65 11.34 4.25 0.58
N PHE A 66 10.18 3.73 0.21
CA PHE A 66 8.93 4.47 0.30
C PHE A 66 8.52 4.75 1.76
N MET A 67 8.57 3.73 2.64
CA MET A 67 8.26 3.88 4.07
C MET A 67 9.20 4.87 4.77
N PHE A 68 10.49 4.84 4.43
CA PHE A 68 11.51 5.74 5.00
C PHE A 68 11.61 7.10 4.28
N MET A 69 10.82 7.31 3.23
CA MET A 69 10.87 8.50 2.36
C MET A 69 12.26 8.78 1.76
N GLU A 70 12.99 7.71 1.44
CA GLU A 70 14.29 7.69 0.79
C GLU A 70 14.13 7.55 -0.74
N MET A 71 13.22 8.33 -1.34
CA MET A 71 13.02 8.38 -2.78
C MET A 71 12.97 9.83 -3.24
N ASP A 72 13.34 10.08 -4.50
CA ASP A 72 13.21 11.43 -5.08
C ASP A 72 11.75 11.92 -4.92
N PRO A 73 11.49 13.13 -4.40
CA PRO A 73 10.14 13.68 -4.27
C PRO A 73 9.32 13.66 -5.57
N LYS A 74 9.98 13.72 -6.74
CA LYS A 74 9.34 13.58 -8.06
C LYS A 74 8.81 12.17 -8.32
N CYS A 75 9.41 11.18 -7.67
CA CYS A 75 9.00 9.78 -7.70
C CYS A 75 8.06 9.42 -6.54
N PHE A 76 7.67 10.40 -5.71
CA PHE A 76 6.87 10.15 -4.52
C PHE A 76 5.36 10.19 -4.85
N PRO A 77 4.63 9.08 -4.66
CA PRO A 77 3.17 9.08 -4.64
C PRO A 77 2.53 10.10 -3.71
N ALA A 78 3.23 10.54 -2.65
CA ALA A 78 2.74 11.63 -1.80
C ALA A 78 2.48 12.92 -2.58
N ALA A 79 3.22 13.14 -3.67
CA ALA A 79 3.02 14.26 -4.58
C ALA A 79 1.87 14.06 -5.58
N THR A 80 1.20 12.88 -5.59
CA THR A 80 0.05 12.63 -6.48
C THR A 80 -1.22 13.23 -5.88
N PRO A 81 -1.79 14.30 -6.46
CA PRO A 81 -3.00 14.92 -5.93
C PRO A 81 -4.18 13.94 -5.97
N GLY A 82 -5.00 13.94 -4.92
CA GLY A 82 -6.21 13.12 -4.84
C GLY A 82 -6.02 11.71 -4.26
N ILE A 83 -4.79 11.26 -4.03
CA ILE A 83 -4.53 9.99 -3.33
C ILE A 83 -4.37 10.25 -1.83
N ALA A 84 -5.39 9.90 -1.05
CA ALA A 84 -5.36 10.04 0.41
C ALA A 84 -4.50 8.96 1.10
N ARG A 85 -4.51 7.74 0.56
CA ARG A 85 -3.77 6.59 1.10
C ARG A 85 -3.14 5.79 -0.02
N LYS A 86 -1.91 5.33 0.20
CA LYS A 86 -1.26 4.34 -0.66
C LYS A 86 -1.04 3.05 0.12
N TYR A 87 -1.62 1.95 -0.35
CA TYR A 87 -1.40 0.64 0.23
C TYR A 87 -0.04 0.09 -0.22
N LEU A 88 0.69 -0.50 0.73
CA LEU A 88 2.02 -1.08 0.50
C LEU A 88 1.95 -2.57 0.21
N GLY A 89 3.02 -3.10 -0.39
CA GLY A 89 3.08 -4.48 -0.89
C GLY A 89 2.62 -4.58 -2.34
N HIS A 90 3.54 -4.95 -3.21
CA HIS A 90 3.31 -5.03 -4.67
C HIS A 90 3.80 -6.36 -5.28
N GLU A 91 4.21 -7.30 -4.44
CA GLU A 91 4.70 -8.63 -4.84
C GLU A 91 3.81 -9.70 -4.18
N LEU A 92 2.54 -9.75 -4.60
CA LEU A 92 1.51 -10.52 -3.91
C LEU A 92 1.39 -11.94 -4.44
N LEU A 93 1.09 -12.88 -3.54
CA LEU A 93 0.55 -14.20 -3.85
C LEU A 93 -0.82 -14.30 -3.20
N GLY A 94 -1.83 -14.72 -3.95
CA GLY A 94 -3.20 -14.75 -3.49
C GLY A 94 -4.07 -15.86 -4.06
N GLU A 95 -5.32 -15.87 -3.61
CA GLU A 95 -6.39 -16.74 -4.08
C GLU A 95 -7.58 -15.89 -4.55
N VAL A 96 -8.12 -16.19 -5.73
CA VAL A 96 -9.29 -15.50 -6.29
C VAL A 96 -10.52 -15.83 -5.43
N MET A 97 -11.16 -14.82 -4.86
CA MET A 97 -12.34 -14.96 -4.01
C MET A 97 -13.64 -14.72 -4.77
N GLU A 98 -13.61 -13.82 -5.75
CA GLU A 98 -14.74 -13.34 -6.53
C GLU A 98 -14.25 -12.79 -7.87
N THR A 99 -15.03 -12.96 -8.92
CA THR A 99 -14.74 -12.45 -10.26
C THR A 99 -15.93 -11.61 -10.74
N GLY A 100 -15.64 -10.49 -11.38
CA GLY A 100 -16.64 -9.80 -12.20
C GLY A 100 -17.04 -10.66 -13.40
N ASN A 101 -18.19 -10.35 -13.99
CA ASN A 101 -18.80 -11.14 -15.06
C ASN A 101 -18.12 -10.98 -16.43
N GLU A 102 -17.19 -10.03 -16.59
CA GLU A 102 -16.36 -9.86 -17.80
C GLU A 102 -14.94 -10.42 -17.63
N VAL A 103 -14.63 -11.08 -16.51
CA VAL A 103 -13.34 -11.76 -16.30
C VAL A 103 -13.35 -13.11 -17.02
N ASP A 104 -12.36 -13.34 -17.88
CA ASP A 104 -12.14 -14.62 -18.56
C ASP A 104 -10.81 -15.25 -18.11
N GLY A 105 -10.74 -16.58 -18.15
CA GLY A 105 -9.53 -17.35 -17.84
C GLY A 105 -9.16 -17.51 -16.35
N LEU A 106 -9.87 -16.85 -15.44
CA LEU A 106 -9.69 -16.99 -13.98
C LEU A 106 -11.04 -17.24 -13.29
N LYS A 107 -11.03 -18.06 -12.24
CA LYS A 107 -12.21 -18.38 -11.43
C LYS A 107 -11.88 -18.40 -9.94
N LYS A 108 -12.93 -18.35 -9.12
CA LYS A 108 -12.82 -18.49 -7.67
C LYS A 108 -12.03 -19.76 -7.30
N GLY A 109 -11.05 -19.60 -6.40
CA GLY A 109 -10.14 -20.64 -5.93
C GLY A 109 -8.83 -20.73 -6.72
N ASP A 110 -8.69 -20.04 -7.85
CA ASP A 110 -7.42 -20.00 -8.57
C ASP A 110 -6.36 -19.23 -7.76
N ARG A 111 -5.10 -19.67 -7.86
CA ARG A 111 -3.95 -19.00 -7.27
C ARG A 111 -3.34 -18.03 -8.27
N VAL A 112 -3.11 -16.80 -7.83
CA VAL A 112 -2.56 -15.70 -8.65
C VAL A 112 -1.46 -14.94 -7.92
#